data_AF-A0A5D4H654-F1
#
_entry.id   AF-A0A5D4H654-F1
#
_cell.length_a   1.000
_cell.length_b   1.000
_cell.length_c   1.000
_cell.angle_alpha   90.00
_cell.angle_beta   90.00
_cell.angle_gamma   90.00
#
_symmetry.space_group_name_H-M   'P 1'
#
loop_
_entity.id
_entity.type
_entity.pdbx_description
1 polymer ?
#
loop_
_entity_poly.entity_id
_entity_poly.type
_entity_poly.pdbx_seq_one_letter_code
_entity_poly.pdbx_strand_id
1 'polypeptide(L)' 'MKETEPTAIRYAKTVQHSVVQAIINGDLLLEEAMERYNILSKKTIIRWLKRYQTEQPQDM' A
#
# COMPACT_ATOMS: atom_id res chain seq x y z
N MET A 1 10.01 24.00 -17.96
CA MET A 1 9.93 22.68 -17.31
C MET A 1 8.90 22.81 -16.20
N LYS A 2 7.78 22.07 -16.22
CA LYS A 2 6.76 22.22 -15.17
C LYS A 2 7.20 21.40 -13.96
N GLU A 3 7.51 22.10 -12.87
CA GLU A 3 7.72 21.52 -11.55
C GLU A 3 6.43 20.80 -11.15
N THR A 4 6.48 19.48 -11.01
CA THR A 4 5.36 18.70 -10.47
C THR A 4 5.46 18.73 -8.96
N GLU A 5 4.67 19.58 -8.32
CA GLU A 5 4.53 19.54 -6.86
C GLU A 5 4.07 18.14 -6.42
N PRO A 6 4.65 17.55 -5.35
CA PRO A 6 4.20 16.27 -4.85
C PRO A 6 2.85 16.46 -4.16
N THR A 7 1.76 16.35 -4.93
CA THR A 7 0.41 16.32 -4.35
C THR A 7 0.28 14.99 -3.62
N ALA A 8 0.29 15.06 -2.29
CA ALA A 8 0.20 13.87 -1.45
C ALA A 8 -1.17 13.18 -1.65
N ILE A 9 -1.21 12.13 -2.48
CA ILE A 9 -2.41 11.32 -2.67
C ILE A 9 -2.73 10.59 -1.36
N ARG A 10 -3.92 10.82 -0.82
CA ARG A 10 -4.42 10.15 0.38
C ARG A 10 -5.40 9.05 -0.02
N TYR A 11 -4.99 7.81 0.20
CA TYR A 11 -5.87 6.65 0.03
C TYR A 11 -6.69 6.43 1.31
N ALA A 12 -7.96 6.07 1.15
CA ALA A 12 -8.82 5.71 2.26
C ALA A 12 -8.23 4.53 3.05
N LYS A 13 -8.37 4.52 4.39
CA LYS A 13 -7.80 3.46 5.24
C LYS A 13 -8.30 2.07 4.85
N THR A 14 -9.56 1.95 4.44
CA THR A 14 -10.15 0.70 3.94
C THR A 14 -9.39 0.17 2.73
N VAL A 15 -9.06 1.03 1.77
CA VAL A 15 -8.24 0.66 0.60
C VAL A 15 -6.85 0.19 1.03
N GLN A 16 -6.20 0.91 1.96
CA GLN A 16 -4.89 0.52 2.48
C GLN A 16 -4.94 -0.88 3.11
N HIS A 17 -5.95 -1.16 3.93
CA HIS A 17 -6.14 -2.47 4.55
C HIS A 17 -6.41 -3.57 3.53
N SER A 18 -7.32 -3.35 2.57
CA SER A 18 -7.64 -4.34 1.53
C SER A 18 -6.42 -4.71 0.69
N VAL A 19 -5.61 -3.72 0.32
CA VAL A 19 -4.36 -3.92 -0.44
C VAL A 19 -3.35 -4.74 0.37
N VAL A 20 -3.13 -4.37 1.63
CA VAL A 20 -2.19 -5.08 2.51
C VAL A 20 -2.63 -6.52 2.73
N GLN A 21 -3.91 -6.76 3.03
CA GLN A 21 -4.43 -8.11 3.27
C GLN A 21 -4.33 -9.00 2.03
N ALA A 22 -4.72 -8.49 0.86
CA ALA A 22 -4.62 -9.26 -0.38
C ALA A 22 -3.18 -9.67 -0.70
N ILE A 23 -2.19 -8.81 -0.41
CA ILE A 23 -0.78 -9.15 -0.62
C ILE A 23 -0.28 -10.18 0.40
N ILE A 24 -0.63 -10.02 1.68
CA ILE A 24 -0.17 -10.92 2.76
C ILE A 24 -0.77 -12.31 2.62
N ASN A 25 -2.03 -12.40 2.16
CA ASN A 25 -2.70 -13.66 1.90
C ASN A 25 -2.19 -14.34 0.61
N GLY A 26 -1.41 -13.64 -0.21
CA GLY A 26 -0.96 -14.13 -1.52
C GLY A 26 -2.01 -14.04 -2.63
N ASP A 27 -3.12 -13.33 -2.40
CA ASP A 27 -4.19 -13.12 -3.38
C ASP A 27 -3.76 -12.20 -4.53
N LEU A 28 -2.83 -11.27 -4.26
CA LEU A 28 -2.29 -10.34 -5.24
C LEU A 28 -0.79 -10.15 -5.07
N LEU A 29 -0.08 -10.10 -6.20
CA LEU A 29 1.26 -9.55 -6.26
C LEU A 29 1.23 -8.02 -6.13
N LEU A 30 2.39 -7.44 -5.82
CA LEU A 30 2.50 -6.01 -5.58
C LEU A 30 2.05 -5.17 -6.80
N GLU A 31 2.43 -5.56 -8.01
CA GLU A 31 2.03 -4.87 -9.24
C GLU A 31 0.54 -5.04 -9.53
N GLU A 32 -0.01 -6.24 -9.32
CA GLU A 32 -1.43 -6.51 -9.52
C GLU A 32 -2.29 -5.69 -8.55
N ALA A 33 -1.82 -5.52 -7.31
CA ALA A 33 -2.46 -4.64 -6.35
C ALA A 33 -2.36 -3.16 -6.76
N MET A 34 -1.27 -2.73 -7.40
CA MET A 34 -1.18 -1.38 -7.92
C MET A 34 -2.19 -1.13 -9.04
N GLU A 35 -2.27 -2.02 -10.00
CA GLU A 35 -3.20 -1.91 -11.13
C GLU A 35 -4.65 -1.95 -10.64
N ARG A 36 -5.00 -2.94 -9.80
CA ARG A 36 -6.37 -3.14 -9.33
C ARG A 36 -6.91 -2.02 -8.46
N TYR A 37 -6.06 -1.40 -7.64
CA TYR A 37 -6.46 -0.33 -6.71
C TYR A 37 -6.02 1.06 -7.18
N ASN A 38 -5.53 1.18 -8.41
CA ASN A 38 -5.00 2.42 -9.01
C ASN A 38 -3.98 3.14 -8.12
N ILE A 39 -3.03 2.38 -7.57
CA ILE A 39 -1.98 2.93 -6.72
C ILE A 39 -0.78 3.28 -7.59
N LEU A 40 -0.47 4.57 -7.65
CA LEU A 40 0.53 5.10 -8.57
C LEU A 40 1.98 4.73 -8.22
N SER A 41 2.25 4.18 -7.03
CA SER A 41 3.62 3.93 -6.58
C SER A 41 3.76 2.69 -5.71
N LYS A 42 4.70 1.82 -6.08
CA LYS A 42 5.18 0.67 -5.28
C LYS A 42 5.57 1.08 -3.86
N LYS A 43 6.23 2.24 -3.73
CA LYS A 43 6.70 2.77 -2.43
C LYS A 43 5.56 2.98 -1.45
N THR A 44 4.38 3.37 -1.94
CA THR A 44 3.18 3.55 -1.12
C THR A 44 2.75 2.22 -0.49
N ILE A 45 2.68 1.15 -1.28
CA ILE A 45 2.32 -0.19 -0.79
C ILE A 45 3.37 -0.71 0.19
N ILE A 46 4.66 -0.58 -0.14
CA ILE A 46 5.77 -0.98 0.74
C ILE A 46 5.67 -0.28 2.10
N ARG A 47 5.31 1.01 2.14
CA ARG A 47 5.12 1.74 3.39
C ARG A 47 3.97 1.16 4.21
N TRP A 48 2.86 0.78 3.58
CA TRP A 48 1.72 0.17 4.28
C TRP A 48 2.05 -1.22 4.84
N LEU A 49 2.77 -2.04 4.08
CA LEU A 49 3.23 -3.35 4.53
C LEU A 49 4.16 -3.24 5.75
N LYS A 50 5.13 -2.31 5.71
CA LYS A 50 6.01 -2.04 6.86
C LYS A 50 5.22 -1.61 8.09
N ARG A 51 4.26 -0.70 7.91
CA ARG A 51 3.39 -0.24 8.98
C ARG A 51 2.59 -1.39 9.59
N TYR A 52 2.02 -2.25 8.75
CA TYR A 52 1.31 -3.44 9.20
C TYR A 52 2.20 -4.34 10.07
N GLN A 53 3.44 -4.61 9.66
CA GLN A 53 4.38 -5.41 10.45
C GLN A 53 4.68 -4.80 11.83
N THR A 54 4.78 -3.47 11.92
CA THR A 54 5.05 -2.78 13.19
C THR A 54 3.84 -2.68 14.11
N GLU A 55 2.63 -2.69 13.55
CA GLU A 55 1.38 -2.53 14.31
C GLU A 55 0.78 -3.86 14.76
N GLN A 56 1.22 -4.99 14.19
CA GLN A 56 0.88 -6.30 14.73
C GLN A 56 1.70 -6.53 16.01
N PRO A 57 1.06 -6.83 17.16
CA PRO A 57 1.78 -7.36 18.31
C PRO A 57 2.52 -8.60 17.81
N GLN A 58 3.84 -8.58 17.87
CA GLN A 58 4.61 -9.79 17.67
C GLN A 58 4.16 -10.73 18.79
N ASP A 59 3.53 -11.85 18.45
CA ASP A 59 3.43 -12.99 19.36
C ASP A 59 4.88 -13.43 19.64
N MET A 60 5.47 -12.85 20.68
CA MET A 60 6.66 -13.31 21.38
C MET A 60 6.27 -13.63 22.82
#